data_AF-A0A8H9LVH3-F1
#
_entry.id   AF-A0A8H9LVH3-F1
#
_cell.length_a   1.000
_cell.length_b   1.000
_cell.length_c   1.000
_cell.angle_alpha   90.00
_cell.angle_beta   90.00
_cell.angle_gamma   90.00
#
_symmetry.space_group_name_H-M   'P 1'
#
loop_
_entity.id
_entity.type
_entity.pdbx_description
1 polymer ?
#
loop_
_entity_poly.entity_id
_entity_poly.type
_entity_poly.pdbx_seq_one_letter_code
_entity_poly.pdbx_strand_id
1 'polypeptide(L)'
;MATINQLVRKPRKRPVTKSDVPALQACPQKRGVCTRVYTTTPKKPNSALRKVCRVRLTCCSDSRRSCKGFARCALSHRSWRP
;
A
#
# COMPACT_ATOMS: atom_id res chain seq x y z
N MET A 1 -20.90 -17.45 -28.24
CA MET A 1 -21.12 -18.65 -27.39
C MET A 1 -20.03 -19.66 -27.72
N ALA A 2 -19.36 -20.26 -26.73
CA ALA A 2 -18.28 -21.23 -26.99
C ALA A 2 -18.84 -22.66 -26.97
N THR A 3 -18.39 -23.52 -27.89
CA THR A 3 -18.81 -24.93 -27.96
C THR A 3 -18.10 -25.78 -26.90
N ILE A 4 -18.68 -26.92 -26.51
CA ILE A 4 -18.13 -27.80 -25.47
C ILE A 4 -16.71 -28.25 -25.82
N ASN A 5 -16.46 -28.62 -27.08
CA ASN A 5 -15.13 -29.02 -27.55
C ASN A 5 -14.08 -27.90 -27.45
N GLN A 6 -14.49 -26.63 -27.53
CA GLN A 6 -13.59 -25.48 -27.32
C GLN A 6 -13.20 -25.34 -25.83
N LEU A 7 -14.13 -25.63 -24.92
CA LEU A 7 -13.87 -25.60 -23.47
C LEU A 7 -13.00 -26.78 -23.02
N VAL A 8 -13.14 -27.95 -23.65
CA VAL A 8 -12.28 -29.12 -23.39
C VAL A 8 -10.83 -28.84 -23.83
N ARG A 9 -10.64 -28.21 -24.99
CA ARG A 9 -9.29 -27.86 -25.49
C ARG A 9 -8.67 -26.66 -24.76
N LYS A 10 -9.48 -25.68 -24.37
CA LYS A 10 -9.07 -24.45 -23.68
C LYS A 10 -10.07 -24.13 -22.57
N PRO A 11 -9.82 -24.58 -21.33
CA PRO A 11 -10.71 -24.29 -20.21
C PRO A 11 -10.71 -22.78 -19.90
N ARG A 12 -11.84 -22.26 -19.44
CA ARG A 12 -11.95 -20.86 -18.99
C ARG A 12 -11.09 -20.66 -17.75
N LYS A 13 -10.18 -19.69 -17.80
CA LYS A 13 -9.38 -19.28 -16.64
C LYS A 13 -10.11 -18.19 -15.88
N ARG A 14 -10.18 -18.31 -14.55
CA ARG A 14 -10.69 -17.24 -13.70
C ARG A 14 -9.70 -16.07 -13.73
N PRO A 15 -10.15 -14.81 -13.82
CA PRO A 15 -9.26 -13.66 -13.73
C PRO A 15 -8.65 -13.59 -12.32
N VAL A 16 -7.35 -13.37 -12.23
CA VAL A 16 -6.64 -13.19 -10.95
C VAL A 16 -6.80 -11.73 -10.52
N THR A 17 -7.40 -11.50 -9.36
CA THR A 17 -7.49 -10.16 -8.75
C THR A 17 -6.22 -9.85 -7.97
N LYS A 18 -5.73 -8.61 -8.08
CA LYS A 18 -4.58 -8.13 -7.30
C LYS A 18 -5.09 -7.48 -6.02
N SER A 19 -4.36 -7.66 -4.93
CA SER A 19 -4.66 -6.97 -3.67
C SER A 19 -4.34 -5.48 -3.78
N ASP A 20 -5.21 -4.61 -3.25
CA ASP A 20 -5.00 -3.15 -3.20
C ASP A 20 -3.77 -2.77 -2.34
N VAL A 21 -3.39 -3.64 -1.39
CA VAL A 21 -2.32 -3.41 -0.42
C VAL A 21 -1.21 -4.47 -0.50
N PRO A 22 -0.39 -4.48 -1.57
CA PRO A 22 0.65 -5.49 -1.76
C PRO A 22 1.72 -5.46 -0.66
N ALA A 23 1.89 -4.32 0.02
CA ALA A 23 2.89 -4.14 1.07
C ALA A 23 2.58 -4.96 2.35
N LEU A 24 1.31 -5.29 2.60
CA LEU A 24 0.90 -5.99 3.83
C LEU A 24 1.06 -7.51 3.75
N GLN A 25 1.22 -8.11 2.56
CA GLN A 25 1.42 -9.57 2.38
C GLN A 25 0.49 -10.42 3.28
N ALA A 26 -0.82 -10.14 3.24
CA ALA A 26 -1.86 -10.80 4.05
C ALA A 26 -1.75 -10.64 5.58
N CYS A 27 -0.81 -9.83 6.10
CA CYS A 27 -0.81 -9.43 7.50
C CYS A 27 -1.81 -8.28 7.73
N PRO A 28 -2.59 -8.29 8.83
CA PRO A 28 -3.54 -7.22 9.10
C PRO A 28 -2.85 -5.87 9.39
N GLN A 29 -1.69 -5.88 10.07
CA GLN A 29 -0.91 -4.69 10.42
C GLN A 29 0.58 -5.02 10.41
N LYS A 30 1.43 -4.05 10.01
CA LYS A 30 2.90 -4.16 10.06
C LYS A 30 3.51 -2.91 10.68
N ARG A 31 4.54 -3.08 11.50
CA ARG A 31 5.32 -1.96 12.06
C ARG A 31 6.22 -1.35 10.97
N GLY A 32 6.51 -0.06 11.09
CA GLY A 32 7.38 0.64 10.15
C GLY A 32 7.88 1.96 10.70
N VAL A 33 8.98 2.45 10.13
CA VAL A 33 9.64 3.70 10.52
C VAL A 33 9.39 4.76 9.45
N CYS A 34 9.05 5.98 9.87
CA CYS A 34 8.86 7.12 8.96
C CYS A 34 10.23 7.65 8.50
N THR A 35 10.47 7.70 7.20
CA THR A 35 11.73 8.21 6.63
C THR A 35 11.65 9.67 6.22
N ARG A 36 10.48 10.13 5.77
CA ARG A 36 10.24 11.54 5.41
C ARG A 36 8.80 11.91 5.66
N VAL A 37 8.58 13.06 6.28
CA VAL A 37 7.27 13.66 6.52
C VAL A 37 7.17 14.92 5.66
N TYR A 38 6.05 15.09 4.96
CA TYR A 38 5.78 16.26 4.13
C TYR A 38 4.27 16.47 3.96
N THR A 39 3.90 17.64 3.46
CA THR A 39 2.51 17.99 3.17
C THR A 39 2.21 17.87 1.68
N THR A 40 1.09 17.27 1.31
CA THR A 40 0.62 17.16 -0.08
C THR A 40 -0.74 17.82 -0.24
N THR A 41 -0.93 18.57 -1.32
CA THR A 41 -2.24 19.06 -1.75
C THR A 41 -3.00 17.95 -2.48
N PRO A 42 -4.31 17.75 -2.22
CA PRO A 42 -5.11 16.73 -2.90
C PRO A 42 -5.38 17.13 -4.36
N LYS A 43 -5.88 16.17 -5.15
CA LYS A 43 -6.40 16.47 -6.50
C LYS A 43 -7.61 17.42 -6.39
N LYS A 44 -7.71 18.38 -7.32
CA LYS A 44 -8.91 19.22 -7.53
C LYS A 44 -10.16 18.32 -7.60
N PRO A 45 -11.32 18.67 -6.99
CA PRO A 45 -11.79 19.98 -6.52
C PRO A 45 -11.40 20.37 -5.08
N ASN A 46 -10.76 19.46 -4.34
CA ASN A 46 -10.51 19.69 -2.92
C ASN A 46 -9.29 20.59 -2.71
N SER A 47 -9.35 21.44 -1.68
CA SER A 47 -8.24 22.29 -1.23
C SER A 47 -7.99 22.06 0.26
N ALA A 48 -6.90 21.37 0.60
CA ALA A 48 -6.45 21.16 1.98
C ALA A 48 -4.99 20.69 1.99
N LEU A 49 -4.25 20.94 3.07
CA LEU A 49 -2.93 20.34 3.27
C LEU A 49 -3.07 19.00 4.00
N ARG A 50 -2.62 17.90 3.38
CA ARG A 50 -2.60 16.56 4.01
C ARG A 50 -1.19 16.24 4.48
N LYS A 51 -1.03 15.98 5.78
CA LYS A 51 0.23 15.49 6.36
C LYS A 51 0.41 14.01 6.00
N VAL A 52 1.43 13.71 5.21
CA VAL A 52 1.73 12.36 4.71
C VAL A 52 3.17 12.02 5.04
N CYS A 53 3.44 10.73 5.29
CA CYS A 53 4.80 10.24 5.46
C CYS A 53 5.12 9.08 4.53
N ARG A 54 6.40 9.00 4.13
CA ARG A 54 6.98 7.79 3.54
C ARG A 54 7.41 6.87 4.68
N VAL A 55 6.94 5.64 4.66
CA VAL A 55 7.22 4.63 5.68
C VAL A 55 7.98 3.46 5.08
N ARG A 56 9.02 3.00 5.78
CA ARG A 56 9.69 1.72 5.55
C ARG A 56 9.07 0.70 6.50
N LEU A 57 8.37 -0.29 5.95
CA LEU A 57 7.80 -1.39 6.72
C LEU A 57 8.88 -2.43 7.04
N THR A 58 8.84 -3.00 8.24
CA THR A 58 9.72 -4.12 8.58
C THR A 58 9.11 -5.41 8.04
N CYS A 59 9.72 -6.01 7.02
CA CYS A 59 9.54 -7.44 6.76
C CYS A 59 10.85 -8.15 7.14
N CYS A 60 10.76 -9.30 7.80
CA CYS A 60 11.92 -10.04 8.29
C CYS A 60 12.66 -10.79 7.16
N SER A 61 12.23 -10.67 5.91
CA SER A 61 12.62 -11.63 4.85
C SER A 61 12.95 -11.04 3.48
N ASP A 62 13.31 -9.76 3.36
CA ASP A 62 13.98 -9.27 2.14
C ASP A 62 14.59 -7.87 2.33
N SER A 63 15.91 -7.80 2.47
CA SER A 63 16.68 -6.57 2.71
C SER A 63 16.79 -5.64 1.47
N ARG A 64 16.10 -5.93 0.35
CA ARG A 64 16.18 -5.14 -0.89
C ARG A 64 14.90 -4.50 -1.40
N ARG A 65 13.74 -4.72 -0.79
CA ARG A 65 12.51 -4.01 -1.17
C ARG A 65 12.02 -3.11 -0.04
N SER A 66 12.45 -1.85 -0.07
CA SER A 66 11.74 -0.78 0.63
C SER A 66 10.34 -0.66 0.02
N CYS A 67 9.37 -1.43 0.53
CA CYS A 67 7.96 -1.24 0.23
C CYS A 67 7.56 0.17 0.71
N LYS A 68 7.54 1.13 -0.22
CA LYS A 68 7.19 2.53 0.06
C LYS A 68 5.69 2.59 0.37
N GLY A 69 5.34 2.56 1.65
CA GLY A 69 3.98 2.83 2.11
C GLY A 69 3.78 4.33 2.28
N PHE A 70 2.69 4.87 1.76
CA PHE A 70 2.20 6.20 2.13
C PHE A 70 1.31 6.04 3.35
N ALA A 71 1.79 6.46 4.52
CA ALA A 71 0.98 6.44 5.73
C ALA A 71 0.49 7.85 6.05
N ARG A 72 -0.68 7.91 6.68
CA ARG A 72 -1.19 9.15 7.26
C ARG A 72 -0.38 9.40 8.53
N CYS A 73 0.39 10.48 8.54
CA CYS A 73 1.31 10.74 9.64
C CYS A 73 0.50 11.29 10.83
N ALA A 74 0.21 10.44 11.81
CA ALA A 74 -0.29 10.88 13.11
C ALA A 74 0.87 11.42 13.96
N LEU A 75 1.63 12.38 13.44
CA LEU A 75 2.56 13.15 14.26
C LEU A 75 1.72 14.09 15.14
N SER A 76 1.22 13.53 16.23
CA SER A 76 1.15 14.28 17.48
C SER A 76 2.60 14.62 17.84
N HIS A 77 2.91 15.91 17.85
CA HIS A 77 4.12 16.44 18.45
C HIS A 77 4.07 16.15 19.96
N ARG A 78 4.37 14.92 20.39
CA ARG A 78 4.37 14.55 21.81
C ARG A 78 5.74 14.02 22.22
N SER A 79 6.74 14.89 22.08
CA SER A 79 8.01 14.85 22.85
C SER A 79 8.86 16.06 22.47
N TRP A 80 8.32 17.25 22.63
CA TRP A 80 9.15 18.43 22.87
C TRP A 80 8.56 19.12 24.10
N ARG A 81 8.85 18.53 25.26
CA ARG A 81 9.04 19.30 26.49
C ARG A 81 10.45 18.96 26.97
N PRO A 82 11.26 19.97 27.32
CA PRO A 82 12.60 19.78 27.85
C PRO A 82 12.56 18.97 29.15
#